data_AF-A0CCT1-F1
#
_entry.id   AF-A0CCT1-F1
#
_cell.length_a   1.000
_cell.length_b   1.000
_cell.length_c   1.000
_cell.angle_alpha   90.00
_cell.angle_beta   90.00
_cell.angle_gamma   90.00
#
_symmetry.space_group_name_H-M   'P 1'
#
loop_
_entity.id
_entity.type
_entity.pdbx_description
1 polymer ?
#
loop_
_entity_poly.entity_id
_entity_poly.type
_entity_poly.pdbx_seq_one_letter_code
_entity_poly.pdbx_strand_id
1 'polypeptide(L)'
;MDKLDKIIAQLDELEISQKHREELLKRNQATFLLKLPKVILIQRVCGFLDDNDLYRFTATCSTLRKVMFCPLGFKLLMLSRNANHMVVGPKQEEIELEPEKVEDIASENLQNNNNMFETEEDTLAELEVLKAVQDFLQSKLSDSQANMKKLQEMLDDAQATLKYQRSVNLKLQSKINILQNQLSTSELQRQDIKENMAELIQKYNKLIIQMEEERVILLEDKEKLLGHKKVLIEEIYRLRRLVSQMEGNQNSYKEALRQMKTFMECVEVKSI
;
A
#
# COMPACT_ATOMS: atom_id res chain seq x y z
N MET A 1 2.17 21.43 -43.87
CA MET A 1 1.01 22.02 -43.19
C MET A 1 0.44 21.02 -42.18
N ASP A 2 0.12 19.79 -42.58
CA ASP A 2 -0.55 18.74 -41.76
C ASP A 2 0.01 18.36 -40.38
N LYS A 3 1.29 18.62 -40.08
CA LYS A 3 1.86 18.27 -38.75
C LYS A 3 1.61 19.36 -37.71
N LEU A 4 1.56 20.62 -38.14
CA LEU A 4 1.32 21.76 -37.25
C LEU A 4 -0.15 21.79 -36.83
N ASP A 5 -1.06 21.56 -37.77
CA ASP A 5 -2.50 21.52 -37.52
C ASP A 5 -2.90 20.37 -36.58
N LYS A 6 -2.20 19.22 -36.66
CA LYS A 6 -2.39 18.10 -35.72
C LYS A 6 -1.92 18.43 -34.30
N ILE A 7 -0.83 19.18 -34.16
CA ILE A 7 -0.32 19.60 -32.85
C ILE A 7 -1.26 20.65 -32.23
N ILE A 8 -1.79 21.57 -33.04
CA ILE A 8 -2.76 22.57 -32.61
C ILE A 8 -4.05 21.88 -32.15
N ALA A 9 -4.57 20.90 -32.92
CA ALA A 9 -5.76 20.15 -32.51
C ALA A 9 -5.56 19.35 -31.21
N GLN A 10 -4.37 18.77 -30.99
CA GLN A 10 -4.05 18.08 -29.74
C GLN A 10 -3.92 19.03 -28.54
N LEU A 11 -3.41 20.24 -28.76
CA LEU A 11 -3.33 21.28 -27.73
C LEU A 11 -4.73 21.81 -27.37
N ASP A 12 -5.60 22.00 -28.36
CA ASP A 12 -6.99 22.42 -28.13
C ASP A 12 -7.79 21.35 -27.36
N GLU A 13 -7.63 20.06 -27.69
CA GLU A 13 -8.22 18.96 -26.92
C GLU A 13 -7.71 18.91 -25.48
N LEU A 14 -6.41 19.13 -25.27
CA LEU A 14 -5.81 19.20 -23.94
C LEU A 14 -6.34 20.40 -23.14
N GLU A 15 -6.51 21.56 -23.77
CA GLU A 15 -7.05 22.76 -23.11
C GLU A 15 -8.52 22.56 -22.72
N ILE A 16 -9.33 21.96 -23.58
CA ILE A 16 -10.73 21.62 -23.29
C ILE A 16 -10.82 20.62 -22.13
N SER A 17 -9.97 19.58 -22.14
CA SER A 17 -9.88 18.59 -21.06
C SER A 17 -9.47 19.23 -19.73
N GLN A 18 -8.54 20.19 -19.77
CA GLN A 18 -8.08 20.91 -18.59
C GLN A 18 -9.16 21.84 -18.02
N LYS A 19 -9.86 22.62 -18.87
CA LYS A 19 -11.00 23.45 -18.45
C LYS A 19 -12.12 22.60 -17.83
N HIS A 20 -12.44 21.46 -18.45
CA HIS A 20 -13.44 20.54 -17.91
C HIS A 20 -13.04 19.99 -16.53
N ARG A 21 -11.76 19.66 -16.34
CA ARG A 21 -11.21 19.22 -15.05
C ARG A 21 -11.28 20.33 -13.99
N GLU A 22 -11.01 21.57 -14.34
CA GLU A 22 -11.09 22.72 -13.42
C GLU A 22 -12.53 23.04 -13.01
N GLU A 23 -13.49 22.97 -13.94
CA GLU A 23 -14.91 23.13 -13.63
C GLU A 23 -15.43 22.01 -12.72
N LEU A 24 -15.00 20.77 -12.94
CA LEU A 24 -15.28 19.66 -12.04
C LEU A 24 -14.71 19.90 -10.65
N LEU A 25 -13.48 20.41 -10.53
CA LEU A 25 -12.89 20.76 -9.24
C LEU A 25 -13.67 21.87 -8.52
N LYS A 26 -14.12 22.91 -9.23
CA LYS A 26 -14.96 23.97 -8.67
C LYS A 26 -16.33 23.45 -8.20
N ARG A 27 -17.01 22.61 -8.98
CA ARG A 27 -18.27 21.95 -8.54
C ARG A 27 -18.05 21.03 -7.33
N ASN A 28 -16.93 20.32 -7.30
CA ASN A 28 -16.56 19.42 -6.20
C ASN A 28 -16.24 20.17 -4.90
N GLN A 29 -15.71 21.38 -4.96
CA GLN A 29 -15.45 22.21 -3.77
C GLN A 29 -16.73 22.79 -3.15
N ALA A 30 -17.80 22.93 -3.94
CA ALA A 30 -19.10 23.44 -3.49
C ALA A 30 -19.96 22.40 -2.74
N THR A 31 -19.64 21.10 -2.83
CA THR A 31 -20.41 20.02 -2.21
C THR A 31 -19.77 19.60 -0.88
N PHE A 32 -20.47 19.82 0.24
CA PHE A 32 -19.99 19.51 1.61
C PHE A 32 -19.52 18.06 1.78
N LEU A 33 -20.12 17.11 1.06
CA LEU A 33 -19.75 15.70 1.04
C LEU A 33 -18.32 15.44 0.55
N LEU A 34 -17.77 16.29 -0.33
CA LEU A 34 -16.44 16.14 -0.91
C LEU A 34 -15.32 16.82 -0.11
N LYS A 35 -15.67 17.57 0.95
CA LYS A 35 -14.69 18.11 1.92
C LYS A 35 -14.22 17.08 2.94
N LEU A 36 -14.97 15.99 3.12
CA LEU A 36 -14.58 14.92 4.02
C LEU A 36 -13.45 14.08 3.40
N PRO A 37 -12.40 13.74 4.17
CA PRO A 37 -11.38 12.82 3.70
C PRO A 37 -12.00 11.53 3.18
N LYS A 38 -11.65 11.13 1.95
CA LYS A 38 -12.29 10.00 1.24
C LYS A 38 -12.18 8.68 2.00
N VAL A 39 -11.13 8.52 2.82
CA VAL A 39 -10.95 7.37 3.71
C VAL A 39 -12.05 7.30 4.76
N ILE A 40 -12.45 8.44 5.34
CA ILE A 40 -13.52 8.52 6.34
C ILE A 40 -14.88 8.19 5.69
N LEU A 41 -15.13 8.71 4.48
CA LEU A 41 -16.36 8.38 3.74
C LEU A 41 -16.48 6.87 3.48
N ILE A 42 -15.38 6.23 3.05
CA ILE A 42 -15.38 4.79 2.77
C ILE A 42 -15.57 3.98 4.06
N GLN A 43 -14.89 4.34 5.14
CA GLN A 43 -14.92 3.59 6.39
C GLN A 43 -16.20 3.79 7.20
N ARG A 44 -16.73 5.01 7.25
CA ARG A 44 -17.81 5.39 8.17
C ARG A 44 -19.18 5.54 7.51
N VAL A 45 -19.24 5.71 6.19
CA VAL A 45 -20.51 5.87 5.46
C VAL A 45 -20.72 4.70 4.52
N CYS A 46 -19.79 4.46 3.59
CA CYS A 46 -19.95 3.42 2.57
C CYS A 46 -19.96 1.99 3.14
N GLY A 47 -19.30 1.76 4.28
CA GLY A 47 -19.33 0.48 4.98
C GLY A 47 -20.69 0.09 5.56
N PHE A 48 -21.65 1.01 5.62
CA PHE A 48 -23.03 0.78 6.09
C PHE A 48 -24.07 0.80 4.97
N LEU A 49 -23.65 1.06 3.73
CA LEU A 49 -24.56 1.08 2.57
C LEU A 49 -24.65 -0.32 1.96
N ASP A 50 -25.87 -0.69 1.56
CA ASP A 50 -26.12 -1.86 0.74
C ASP A 50 -25.55 -1.67 -0.67
N ASP A 51 -25.32 -2.76 -1.41
CA ASP A 51 -24.71 -2.71 -2.74
C ASP A 51 -25.49 -1.82 -3.72
N ASN A 52 -26.82 -1.79 -3.60
CA ASN A 52 -27.70 -0.94 -4.40
C ASN A 52 -27.53 0.55 -4.07
N ASP A 53 -27.40 0.90 -2.79
CA ASP A 53 -27.23 2.29 -2.35
C ASP A 53 -25.81 2.79 -2.60
N LEU A 54 -24.83 1.90 -2.47
CA LEU A 54 -23.44 2.16 -2.84
C LEU A 54 -23.31 2.45 -4.34
N TYR A 55 -24.04 1.71 -5.18
CA TYR A 55 -24.09 1.95 -6.62
C TYR A 55 -24.72 3.31 -6.95
N ARG A 56 -25.83 3.66 -6.30
CA ARG A 56 -26.48 4.99 -6.45
C ARG A 56 -25.57 6.12 -5.99
N PHE A 57 -24.87 5.94 -4.88
CA PHE A 57 -23.95 6.93 -4.31
C PHE A 57 -22.69 7.14 -5.17
N THR A 58 -22.16 6.06 -5.77
CA THR A 58 -21.05 6.17 -6.74
C THR A 58 -21.50 6.65 -8.11
N ALA A 59 -22.80 6.59 -8.42
CA ALA A 59 -23.37 7.20 -9.62
C ALA A 59 -23.45 8.73 -9.54
N THR A 60 -23.72 9.27 -8.35
CA THR A 60 -23.77 10.71 -8.14
C THR A 60 -22.38 11.33 -7.94
N CYS A 61 -21.38 10.56 -7.48
CA CYS A 61 -20.01 11.05 -7.28
C CYS A 61 -18.96 10.24 -8.08
N SER A 62 -18.61 10.73 -9.27
CA SER A 62 -17.61 10.08 -10.16
C SER A 62 -16.22 9.97 -9.56
N THR A 63 -15.82 10.96 -8.75
CA THR A 63 -14.55 10.96 -8.01
C THR A 63 -14.51 9.87 -6.95
N LEU A 64 -15.63 9.61 -6.27
CA LEU A 64 -15.73 8.57 -5.26
C LEU A 64 -15.80 7.19 -5.90
N ARG A 65 -16.46 7.05 -7.07
CA ARG A 65 -16.45 5.82 -7.88
C ARG A 65 -15.03 5.35 -8.17
N LYS A 66 -14.17 6.25 -8.67
CA LYS A 66 -12.76 5.92 -8.96
C LYS A 66 -11.97 5.51 -7.71
N VAL A 67 -12.29 6.09 -6.56
CA VAL A 67 -11.59 5.82 -5.30
C VAL A 67 -12.12 4.55 -4.63
N MET A 68 -13.41 4.23 -4.72
CA MET A 68 -13.97 3.00 -4.15
C MET A 68 -13.66 1.76 -4.98
N PHE A 69 -13.66 1.88 -6.31
CA PHE A 69 -13.35 0.75 -7.20
C PHE A 69 -11.88 0.66 -7.58
N CYS A 70 -10.99 1.42 -6.92
CA CYS A 70 -9.56 1.13 -6.99
C CYS A 70 -9.21 -0.02 -6.03
N PRO A 71 -8.14 -0.80 -6.28
CA PRO A 71 -7.78 -1.95 -5.44
C PRO A 71 -7.65 -1.62 -3.95
N LEU A 72 -7.15 -0.42 -3.63
CA LEU A 72 -6.98 0.04 -2.25
C LEU A 72 -8.31 0.45 -1.59
N GLY A 73 -9.18 1.14 -2.33
CA GLY A 73 -10.49 1.55 -1.84
C GLY A 73 -11.46 0.39 -1.68
N PHE A 74 -11.41 -0.58 -2.58
CA PHE A 74 -12.18 -1.83 -2.46
C PHE A 74 -11.73 -2.62 -1.23
N LYS A 75 -10.41 -2.71 -1.00
CA LYS A 75 -9.86 -3.33 0.22
C LYS A 75 -10.33 -2.61 1.49
N LEU A 76 -10.32 -1.27 1.50
CA LEU A 76 -10.84 -0.45 2.61
C LEU A 76 -12.33 -0.67 2.85
N LEU A 77 -13.14 -0.73 1.78
CA LEU A 77 -14.58 -0.98 1.87
C LEU A 77 -14.87 -2.37 2.46
N MET A 78 -14.18 -3.40 1.97
CA MET A 78 -14.31 -4.77 2.47
C MET A 78 -13.89 -4.89 3.95
N LEU A 79 -12.78 -4.24 4.33
CA LEU A 79 -12.35 -4.19 5.73
C LEU A 79 -13.38 -3.48 6.62
N SER A 80 -14.01 -2.41 6.12
CA SER A 80 -15.02 -1.66 6.87
C SER A 80 -16.32 -2.44 7.03
N ARG A 81 -16.77 -3.13 5.98
CA ARG A 81 -17.92 -4.05 6.05
C ARG A 81 -17.67 -5.19 7.04
N ASN A 82 -16.49 -5.80 6.98
CA ASN A 82 -16.11 -6.87 7.91
C ASN A 82 -16.02 -6.38 9.37
N ALA A 83 -15.50 -5.17 9.59
CA ALA A 83 -15.45 -4.57 10.93
C ALA A 83 -16.86 -4.28 11.49
N ASN A 84 -17.80 -3.85 10.62
CA ASN A 84 -19.19 -3.61 11.03
C ASN A 84 -19.94 -4.92 11.34
N HIS A 85 -19.66 -6.01 10.62
CA HIS A 85 -20.16 -7.35 10.96
C HIS A 85 -19.58 -7.91 12.28
N MET A 86 -18.46 -7.38 12.78
CA MET A 86 -17.93 -7.74 14.11
C MET A 86 -18.52 -6.92 15.26
N VAL A 87 -19.10 -5.75 15.00
CA VAL A 87 -19.77 -4.90 16.01
C VAL A 87 -21.26 -5.21 16.11
N VAL A 88 -21.88 -5.73 15.04
CA VAL A 88 -23.15 -6.46 15.15
C VAL A 88 -22.79 -7.91 15.47
N GLY A 89 -22.42 -8.16 16.73
CA GLY A 89 -22.40 -9.52 17.27
C GLY A 89 -23.74 -10.21 16.97
N PRO A 90 -23.77 -11.54 16.84
CA PRO A 90 -25.00 -12.24 16.60
C PRO A 90 -25.90 -11.93 17.80
N LYS A 91 -26.92 -11.10 17.59
CA LYS A 91 -28.17 -11.31 18.31
C LYS A 91 -28.55 -12.72 17.88
N GLN A 92 -28.32 -13.66 18.80
CA GLN A 92 -29.07 -14.89 18.85
C GLN A 92 -30.52 -14.45 18.88
N GLU A 93 -31.14 -14.32 17.71
CA GLU A 93 -32.51 -14.76 17.57
C GLU A 93 -32.40 -16.28 17.68
N GLU A 94 -32.40 -16.75 18.92
CA GLU A 94 -33.07 -17.99 19.24
C GLU A 94 -34.44 -17.87 18.57
N ILE A 95 -34.57 -18.54 17.43
CA ILE A 95 -35.89 -19.01 17.02
C ILE A 95 -36.23 -20.05 18.10
N GLU A 96 -36.83 -19.56 19.19
CA GLU A 96 -37.80 -20.33 19.95
C GLU A 96 -38.81 -20.82 18.92
N LEU A 97 -38.60 -22.06 18.46
CA LEU A 97 -39.71 -22.89 18.03
C LEU A 97 -40.58 -23.04 19.28
N GLU A 98 -41.55 -22.14 19.42
CA GLU A 98 -42.69 -22.41 20.27
C GLU A 98 -43.19 -23.80 19.88
N PRO A 99 -43.31 -24.74 20.83
CA PRO A 99 -44.03 -25.96 20.56
C PRO A 99 -45.46 -25.52 20.23
N GLU A 100 -45.81 -25.66 18.95
CA GLU A 100 -47.19 -25.56 18.49
C GLU A 100 -47.99 -26.52 19.37
N LYS A 101 -48.73 -25.94 20.32
CA LYS A 101 -49.67 -26.67 21.14
C LYS A 101 -50.65 -27.28 20.16
N VAL A 102 -50.53 -28.59 19.98
CA VAL A 102 -51.65 -29.43 19.56
C VAL A 102 -52.70 -29.22 20.64
N GLU A 103 -53.61 -28.28 20.42
CA GLU A 103 -54.88 -28.27 21.12
C GLU A 103 -55.59 -29.55 20.70
N ASP A 104 -55.51 -30.56 21.57
CA ASP A 104 -56.57 -31.54 21.72
C ASP A 104 -57.84 -30.74 22.05
N ILE A 105 -58.58 -30.32 21.02
CA ILE A 105 -59.97 -29.92 21.18
C ILE A 105 -60.70 -31.22 21.52
N ALA A 106 -60.81 -31.43 22.83
CA ALA A 106 -61.69 -32.38 23.45
C ALA A 106 -63.03 -32.35 22.73
N SER A 107 -63.41 -33.52 22.25
CA SER A 107 -64.72 -33.84 21.75
C SER A 107 -65.73 -33.69 22.87
N GLU A 108 -66.32 -32.50 23.03
CA GLU A 108 -67.48 -32.32 23.91
C GLU A 108 -68.45 -31.31 23.29
N ASN A 109 -69.69 -31.77 23.15
CA ASN A 109 -70.90 -31.07 22.70
C ASN A 109 -71.18 -31.03 21.19
N LEU A 110 -71.61 -32.19 20.67
CA LEU A 110 -72.62 -32.28 19.62
C LEU A 110 -73.64 -33.39 19.97
N GLN A 111 -74.26 -33.25 21.15
CA GLN A 111 -75.58 -33.85 21.41
C GLN A 111 -76.60 -32.73 21.39
N ASN A 112 -77.17 -32.49 20.21
CA ASN A 112 -78.56 -32.09 20.02
C ASN A 112 -78.77 -31.79 18.54
N ASN A 113 -79.20 -32.81 17.80
CA ASN A 113 -80.22 -32.72 16.76
C ASN A 113 -80.57 -34.15 16.34
N ASN A 114 -81.26 -34.87 17.22
CA ASN A 114 -82.09 -35.99 16.79
C ASN A 114 -83.28 -35.39 16.07
N ASN A 115 -83.30 -35.50 14.74
CA ASN A 115 -84.52 -35.60 13.96
C ASN A 115 -84.21 -36.29 12.61
N MET A 116 -84.77 -37.50 12.48
CA MET A 116 -85.31 -38.07 11.26
C MET A 116 -84.32 -38.62 10.21
N PHE A 117 -83.76 -39.81 10.48
CA PHE A 117 -83.31 -40.74 9.43
C PHE A 117 -84.46 -41.72 9.16
N GLU A 118 -85.12 -41.60 8.01
CA GLU A 118 -86.29 -42.44 7.67
C GLU A 118 -86.03 -43.51 6.59
N THR A 119 -84.79 -43.73 6.11
CA THR A 119 -84.48 -44.86 5.20
C THR A 119 -83.05 -45.43 5.38
N GLU A 120 -82.90 -46.76 5.22
CA GLU A 120 -81.60 -47.47 5.23
C GLU A 120 -80.62 -46.93 4.17
N GLU A 121 -81.15 -46.36 3.09
CA GLU A 121 -80.40 -45.80 1.96
C GLU A 121 -79.59 -44.54 2.35
N ASP A 122 -80.12 -43.69 3.23
CA ASP A 122 -79.41 -42.49 3.73
C ASP A 122 -78.23 -42.86 4.64
N THR A 123 -78.39 -43.91 5.46
CA THR A 123 -77.31 -44.41 6.34
C THR A 123 -76.17 -45.05 5.55
N LEU A 124 -76.47 -45.69 4.41
CA LEU A 124 -75.47 -46.23 3.50
C LEU A 124 -74.72 -45.12 2.75
N ALA A 125 -75.42 -44.07 2.32
CA ALA A 125 -74.83 -42.90 1.69
C ALA A 125 -73.87 -42.15 2.64
N GLU A 126 -74.25 -41.96 3.91
CA GLU A 126 -73.35 -41.38 4.92
C GLU A 126 -72.12 -42.26 5.19
N LEU A 127 -72.28 -43.58 5.18
CA LEU A 127 -71.16 -44.52 5.37
C LEU A 127 -70.18 -44.48 4.19
N GLU A 128 -70.67 -44.33 2.96
CA GLU A 128 -69.84 -44.12 1.78
C GLU A 128 -69.10 -42.78 1.81
N VAL A 129 -69.74 -41.71 2.26
CA VAL A 129 -69.10 -40.39 2.45
C VAL A 129 -68.01 -40.47 3.51
N LEU A 130 -68.29 -41.12 4.65
CA LEU A 130 -67.29 -41.31 5.71
C LEU A 130 -66.09 -42.15 5.22
N LYS A 131 -66.34 -43.18 4.41
CA LYS A 131 -65.28 -43.98 3.80
C LYS A 131 -64.45 -43.16 2.81
N ALA A 132 -65.07 -42.32 1.99
CA ALA A 132 -64.36 -41.41 1.09
C ALA A 132 -63.50 -40.38 1.84
N VAL A 133 -64.00 -39.86 2.97
CA VAL A 133 -63.23 -38.98 3.85
C VAL A 133 -62.05 -39.72 4.48
N GLN A 134 -62.26 -40.96 4.94
CA GLN A 134 -61.20 -41.80 5.47
C GLN A 134 -60.10 -42.04 4.43
N ASP A 135 -60.47 -42.43 3.21
CA ASP A 135 -59.51 -42.67 2.12
C ASP A 135 -58.75 -41.39 1.73
N PHE A 136 -59.43 -40.23 1.73
CA PHE A 136 -58.78 -38.93 1.50
C PHE A 136 -57.79 -38.56 2.60
N LEU A 137 -58.18 -38.70 3.88
CA LEU A 137 -57.31 -38.41 5.01
C LEU A 137 -56.10 -39.36 5.05
N GLN A 138 -56.30 -40.64 4.70
CA GLN A 138 -55.24 -41.63 4.64
C GLN A 138 -54.25 -41.34 3.49
N SER A 139 -54.75 -40.92 2.33
CA SER A 139 -53.92 -40.42 1.23
C SER A 139 -53.11 -39.18 1.64
N LYS A 140 -53.75 -38.20 2.29
CA LYS A 140 -53.07 -36.99 2.81
C LYS A 140 -52.02 -37.30 3.87
N LEU A 141 -52.28 -38.26 4.75
CA LEU A 141 -51.31 -38.70 5.75
C LEU A 141 -50.08 -39.33 5.08
N SER A 142 -50.29 -40.18 4.07
CA SER A 142 -49.19 -40.79 3.29
C SER A 142 -48.37 -39.74 2.55
N ASP A 143 -49.02 -38.77 1.90
CA ASP A 143 -48.33 -37.65 1.22
C ASP A 143 -47.51 -36.81 2.21
N SER A 144 -48.07 -36.53 3.39
CA SER A 144 -47.38 -35.78 4.45
C SER A 144 -46.16 -36.55 4.98
N GLN A 145 -46.29 -37.87 5.21
CA GLN A 145 -45.17 -38.73 5.61
C GLN A 145 -44.07 -38.78 4.55
N ALA A 146 -44.42 -38.88 3.27
CA ALA A 146 -43.46 -38.83 2.17
C ALA A 146 -42.72 -37.48 2.11
N ASN A 147 -43.43 -36.37 2.31
CA ASN A 147 -42.84 -35.04 2.36
C ASN A 147 -41.91 -34.86 3.56
N MET A 148 -42.30 -35.32 4.76
CA MET A 148 -41.45 -35.27 5.95
C MET A 148 -40.16 -36.07 5.74
N LYS A 149 -40.25 -37.26 5.14
CA LYS A 149 -39.06 -38.06 4.84
C LYS A 149 -38.11 -37.35 3.86
N LYS A 150 -38.64 -36.73 2.81
CA LYS A 150 -37.85 -35.94 1.86
C LYS A 150 -37.20 -34.72 2.52
N LEU A 151 -37.92 -34.01 3.39
CA LEU A 151 -37.38 -32.90 4.16
C LEU A 151 -36.26 -33.35 5.10
N GLN A 152 -36.41 -34.53 5.73
CA GLN A 152 -35.38 -35.11 6.59
C GLN A 152 -34.11 -35.47 5.80
N GLU A 153 -34.24 -36.08 4.63
CA GLU A 153 -33.10 -36.37 3.75
C GLU A 153 -32.35 -35.09 3.33
N MET A 154 -33.08 -34.02 2.98
CA MET A 154 -32.47 -32.71 2.69
C MET A 154 -31.78 -32.08 3.89
N LEU A 155 -32.34 -32.27 5.11
CA LEU A 155 -31.74 -31.78 6.34
C LEU A 155 -30.40 -32.47 6.63
N ASP A 156 -30.35 -33.79 6.44
CA ASP A 156 -29.15 -34.59 6.67
C ASP A 156 -28.03 -34.20 5.68
N ASP A 157 -28.37 -33.99 4.40
CA ASP A 157 -27.44 -33.52 3.37
C ASP A 157 -26.91 -32.10 3.67
N ALA A 158 -27.79 -31.20 4.11
CA ALA A 158 -27.40 -29.85 4.52
C ALA A 158 -26.45 -29.89 5.72
N GLN A 159 -26.72 -30.77 6.69
CA GLN A 159 -25.88 -30.93 7.88
C GLN A 159 -24.49 -31.50 7.53
N ALA A 160 -24.41 -32.44 6.60
CA ALA A 160 -23.14 -32.96 6.08
C ALA A 160 -22.34 -31.87 5.35
N THR A 161 -23.00 -31.08 4.51
CA THR A 161 -22.39 -29.95 3.79
C THR A 161 -21.84 -28.90 4.77
N LEU A 162 -22.59 -28.58 5.81
CA LEU A 162 -22.19 -27.62 6.84
C LEU A 162 -20.96 -28.12 7.61
N LYS A 163 -20.91 -29.41 7.99
CA LYS A 163 -19.73 -30.01 8.62
C LYS A 163 -18.48 -29.91 7.73
N TYR A 164 -18.63 -30.17 6.43
CA TYR A 164 -17.54 -30.03 5.47
C TYR A 164 -17.06 -28.58 5.38
N GLN A 165 -17.98 -27.63 5.23
CA GLN A 165 -17.64 -26.19 5.17
C GLN A 165 -16.92 -25.70 6.44
N ARG A 166 -17.35 -26.15 7.62
CA ARG A 166 -16.65 -25.85 8.89
C ARG A 166 -15.21 -26.36 8.89
N SER A 167 -14.98 -27.59 8.41
CA SER A 167 -13.63 -28.16 8.29
C SER A 167 -12.74 -27.35 7.35
N VAL A 168 -13.27 -26.94 6.19
CA VAL A 168 -12.54 -26.09 5.23
C VAL A 168 -12.23 -24.72 5.84
N ASN A 169 -13.18 -24.12 6.55
CA ASN A 169 -12.99 -22.82 7.19
C ASN A 169 -11.87 -22.85 8.24
N LEU A 170 -11.82 -23.90 9.08
CA LEU A 170 -10.73 -24.08 10.04
C LEU A 170 -9.35 -24.19 9.36
N LYS A 171 -9.27 -24.91 8.23
CA LYS A 171 -8.02 -25.00 7.43
C LYS A 171 -7.61 -23.65 6.85
N LEU A 172 -8.57 -22.88 6.35
CA LEU A 172 -8.30 -21.53 5.83
C LEU A 172 -7.84 -20.58 6.94
N GLN A 173 -8.48 -20.64 8.11
CA GLN A 173 -8.09 -19.84 9.27
C GLN A 173 -6.67 -20.18 9.74
N SER A 174 -6.31 -21.46 9.78
CA SER A 174 -4.93 -21.88 10.06
C SER A 174 -3.94 -21.30 9.04
N LYS A 175 -4.27 -21.36 7.74
CA LYS A 175 -3.43 -20.81 6.68
C LYS A 175 -3.28 -19.28 6.78
N ILE A 176 -4.35 -18.57 7.15
CA ILE A 176 -4.31 -17.13 7.41
C ILE A 176 -3.34 -16.82 8.54
N ASN A 177 -3.41 -17.55 9.65
CA ASN A 177 -2.51 -17.33 10.80
C ASN A 177 -1.04 -17.56 10.42
N ILE A 178 -0.75 -18.61 9.64
CA ILE A 178 0.62 -18.88 9.15
C ILE A 178 1.11 -17.72 8.27
N LEU A 179 0.28 -17.24 7.34
CA LEU A 179 0.63 -16.12 6.47
C LEU A 179 0.83 -14.81 7.24
N GLN A 180 0.03 -14.56 8.28
CA GLN A 180 0.20 -13.40 9.15
C GLN A 180 1.53 -13.45 9.92
N ASN A 181 1.92 -14.62 10.43
CA ASN A 181 3.20 -14.80 11.11
C ASN A 181 4.39 -14.61 10.15
N GLN A 182 4.28 -15.14 8.93
CA GLN A 182 5.29 -14.94 7.88
C GLN A 182 5.42 -13.46 7.50
N LEU A 183 4.29 -12.76 7.37
CA LEU A 183 4.29 -11.33 7.09
C LEU A 183 4.98 -10.55 8.22
N SER A 184 4.64 -10.82 9.47
CA SER A 184 5.26 -10.17 10.64
C SER A 184 6.78 -10.41 10.69
N THR A 185 7.22 -11.64 10.42
CA THR A 185 8.65 -11.97 10.37
C THR A 185 9.37 -11.22 9.24
N SER A 186 8.75 -11.15 8.06
CA SER A 186 9.32 -10.42 6.92
C SER A 186 9.37 -8.91 7.16
N GLU A 187 8.39 -8.34 7.86
CA GLU A 187 8.38 -6.92 8.24
C GLU A 187 9.52 -6.59 9.21
N LEU A 188 9.80 -7.47 10.18
CA LEU A 188 10.93 -7.33 11.09
C LEU A 188 12.26 -7.40 10.33
N GLN A 189 12.45 -8.41 9.48
CA GLN A 189 13.66 -8.52 8.65
C GLN A 189 13.86 -7.28 7.76
N ARG A 190 12.79 -6.73 7.19
CA ARG A 190 12.87 -5.51 6.39
C ARG A 190 13.30 -4.31 7.24
N GLN A 191 12.83 -4.21 8.49
CA GLN A 191 13.23 -3.16 9.40
C GLN A 191 14.72 -3.27 9.77
N ASP A 192 15.20 -4.47 10.11
CA ASP A 192 16.61 -4.73 10.40
C ASP A 192 17.52 -4.36 9.22
N ILE A 193 17.14 -4.74 7.99
CA ILE A 193 17.89 -4.39 6.78
C ILE A 193 17.91 -2.87 6.58
N LYS A 194 16.81 -2.17 6.86
CA LYS A 194 16.73 -0.72 6.72
C LYS A 194 17.64 0.00 7.72
N GLU A 195 17.72 -0.49 8.95
CA GLU A 195 18.60 0.03 9.99
C GLU A 195 20.08 -0.22 9.62
N ASN A 196 20.42 -1.45 9.20
CA ASN A 196 21.76 -1.79 8.73
C ASN A 196 22.20 -0.92 7.53
N MET A 197 21.29 -0.66 6.58
CA MET A 197 21.56 0.23 5.45
C MET A 197 21.78 1.68 5.90
N ALA A 198 21.01 2.18 6.86
CA ALA A 198 21.18 3.52 7.40
C ALA A 198 22.54 3.67 8.11
N GLU A 199 22.96 2.69 8.91
CA GLU A 199 24.28 2.67 9.54
C GLU A 199 25.41 2.62 8.50
N LEU A 200 25.26 1.81 7.46
CA LEU A 200 26.26 1.70 6.40
C LEU A 200 26.42 3.04 5.65
N ILE A 201 25.31 3.68 5.29
CA ILE A 201 25.31 5.01 4.68
C ILE A 201 26.00 6.03 5.61
N GLN A 202 25.73 5.98 6.91
CA GLN A 202 26.38 6.87 7.87
C GLN A 202 27.90 6.65 7.93
N LYS A 203 28.36 5.38 7.93
CA LYS A 203 29.79 5.04 7.91
C LYS A 203 30.47 5.53 6.63
N TYR A 204 29.84 5.32 5.47
CA TYR A 204 30.36 5.82 4.19
C TYR A 204 30.45 7.34 4.15
N ASN A 205 29.41 8.04 4.61
CA ASN A 205 29.43 9.51 4.63
C ASN A 205 30.54 10.05 5.55
N LYS A 206 30.79 9.43 6.70
CA LYS A 206 31.92 9.80 7.57
C LYS A 206 33.26 9.61 6.86
N LEU A 207 33.45 8.49 6.17
CA LEU A 207 34.67 8.24 5.41
C LEU A 207 34.88 9.24 4.27
N ILE A 208 33.81 9.59 3.55
CA ILE A 208 33.86 10.59 2.47
C ILE A 208 34.32 11.95 3.03
N ILE A 209 33.72 12.40 4.14
CA ILE A 209 34.10 13.66 4.79
C ILE A 209 35.58 13.63 5.19
N GLN A 210 36.04 12.54 5.82
CA GLN A 210 37.45 12.38 6.20
C GLN A 210 38.39 12.45 5.00
N MET A 211 38.07 11.77 3.90
CA MET A 211 38.88 11.83 2.68
C MET A 211 38.91 13.25 2.08
N GLU A 212 37.80 14.00 2.17
CA GLU A 212 37.76 15.39 1.72
C GLU A 212 38.63 16.31 2.59
N GLU A 213 38.59 16.13 3.91
CA GLU A 213 39.45 16.84 4.86
C GLU A 213 40.94 16.55 4.60
N GLU A 214 41.30 15.27 4.47
CA GLU A 214 42.68 14.85 4.14
C GLU A 214 43.14 15.42 2.78
N ARG A 215 42.26 15.44 1.78
CA ARG A 215 42.57 16.04 0.48
C ARG A 215 42.88 17.53 0.59
N VAL A 216 42.13 18.27 1.41
CA VAL A 216 42.39 19.71 1.63
C VAL A 216 43.75 19.92 2.28
N ILE A 217 44.07 19.16 3.33
CA ILE A 217 45.38 19.22 4.00
C ILE A 217 46.53 18.95 3.02
N LEU A 218 46.41 17.92 2.18
CA LEU A 218 47.41 17.61 1.16
C LEU A 218 47.58 18.72 0.12
N LEU A 219 46.49 19.42 -0.24
CA LEU A 219 46.56 20.57 -1.15
C LEU A 219 47.27 21.76 -0.50
N GLU A 220 46.98 22.06 0.76
CA GLU A 220 47.68 23.13 1.51
C GLU A 220 49.18 22.85 1.63
N ASP A 221 49.57 21.61 1.97
CA ASP A 221 50.97 21.24 2.09
C ASP A 221 51.69 21.27 0.75
N LYS A 222 51.01 20.87 -0.34
CA LYS A 222 51.52 21.03 -1.71
C LYS A 222 51.77 22.51 -2.04
N GLU A 223 50.85 23.40 -1.67
CA GLU A 223 51.03 24.84 -1.90
C GLU A 223 52.20 25.41 -1.09
N LYS A 224 52.35 25.02 0.17
CA LYS A 224 53.53 25.40 0.99
C LYS A 224 54.83 24.94 0.35
N LEU A 225 54.91 23.69 -0.12
CA LEU A 225 56.09 23.17 -0.82
C LEU A 225 56.39 23.95 -2.10
N LEU A 226 55.36 24.29 -2.88
CA LEU A 226 55.53 25.12 -4.08
C LEU A 226 56.03 26.53 -3.72
N GLY A 227 55.56 27.10 -2.60
CA GLY A 227 56.08 28.34 -2.03
C GLY A 227 57.57 28.24 -1.70
N HIS A 228 57.97 27.24 -0.91
CA HIS A 228 59.39 27.01 -0.58
C HIS A 228 60.27 26.79 -1.82
N LYS A 229 59.75 26.04 -2.80
CA LYS A 229 60.45 25.82 -4.08
C LYS A 229 60.73 27.14 -4.80
N LYS A 230 59.78 28.07 -4.85
CA LYS A 230 59.98 29.39 -5.48
C LYS A 230 61.08 30.19 -4.78
N VAL A 231 61.05 30.25 -3.45
CA VAL A 231 62.07 30.95 -2.64
C VAL A 231 63.47 30.36 -2.88
N LEU A 232 63.60 29.03 -2.91
CA LEU A 232 64.88 28.39 -3.21
C LEU A 232 65.40 28.71 -4.61
N ILE A 233 64.52 28.74 -5.61
CA ILE A 233 64.89 29.11 -6.98
C ILE A 233 65.41 30.55 -7.03
N GLU A 234 64.72 31.49 -6.38
CA GLU A 234 65.15 32.90 -6.31
C GLU A 234 66.54 33.04 -5.64
N GLU A 235 66.78 32.32 -4.55
CA GLU A 235 68.06 32.35 -3.86
C GLU A 235 69.20 31.73 -4.70
N ILE A 236 68.93 30.64 -5.42
CA ILE A 236 69.89 30.06 -6.38
C ILE A 236 70.26 31.09 -7.45
N TYR A 237 69.28 31.80 -8.02
CA TYR A 237 69.56 32.85 -9.01
C TYR A 237 70.38 34.00 -8.41
N ARG A 238 70.09 34.40 -7.16
CA ARG A 238 70.86 35.42 -6.43
C ARG A 238 72.32 34.99 -6.22
N LEU A 239 72.54 33.77 -5.71
CA LEU A 239 73.86 33.21 -5.48
C LEU A 239 74.64 33.09 -6.80
N ARG A 240 73.98 32.64 -7.88
CA ARG A 240 74.62 32.56 -9.20
C ARG A 240 75.11 33.92 -9.68
N ARG A 241 74.32 34.97 -9.47
CA ARG A 241 74.70 36.35 -9.81
C ARG A 241 75.91 36.82 -9.00
N LEU A 242 75.93 36.54 -7.70
CA LEU A 242 77.06 36.87 -6.81
C LEU A 242 78.34 36.13 -7.22
N VAL A 243 78.24 34.84 -7.55
CA VAL A 243 79.37 34.03 -8.04
C VAL A 243 79.92 34.64 -9.33
N SER A 244 79.08 34.96 -10.31
CA SER A 244 79.54 35.58 -11.55
C SER A 244 80.21 36.95 -11.33
N GLN A 245 79.76 37.74 -10.35
CA GLN A 245 80.44 38.99 -9.97
C GLN A 245 81.81 38.73 -9.34
N MET A 246 81.92 37.74 -8.45
CA MET A 246 83.21 37.37 -7.84
C MET A 246 84.21 36.85 -8.88
N GLU A 247 83.76 36.04 -9.85
CA GLU A 247 84.58 35.57 -10.96
C GLU A 247 85.10 36.74 -11.80
N GLY A 248 84.24 37.72 -12.09
CA GLY A 248 84.63 38.97 -12.76
C GLY A 248 85.71 39.74 -11.97
N ASN A 249 85.48 39.98 -10.68
CA ASN A 249 86.44 40.65 -9.81
C ASN A 249 87.77 39.90 -9.72
N GLN A 250 87.74 38.57 -9.65
CA GLN A 250 88.94 37.74 -9.61
C GLN A 250 89.74 37.85 -10.92
N ASN A 251 89.05 37.88 -12.07
CA ASN A 251 89.71 38.07 -13.37
C ASN A 251 90.36 39.45 -13.47
N SER A 252 89.68 40.52 -13.03
CA SER A 252 90.28 41.86 -12.98
C SER A 252 91.50 41.92 -12.04
N TYR A 253 91.44 41.24 -10.89
CA TYR A 253 92.57 41.18 -9.96
C TYR A 253 93.77 40.43 -10.57
N LYS A 254 93.52 39.33 -11.28
CA LYS A 254 94.55 38.59 -12.04
C LYS A 254 95.18 39.46 -13.13
N GLU A 255 94.39 40.24 -13.87
CA GLU A 255 94.90 41.19 -14.86
C GLU A 255 95.75 42.29 -14.23
N ALA A 256 95.28 42.90 -13.14
CA ALA A 256 96.04 43.92 -12.42
C ALA A 256 97.39 43.39 -11.90
N LEU A 257 97.40 42.18 -11.32
CA LEU A 257 98.63 41.48 -10.94
C LEU A 257 99.57 41.26 -12.13
N ARG A 258 99.02 40.89 -13.29
CA ARG A 258 99.80 40.69 -14.51
C ARG A 258 100.44 42.00 -14.99
N GLN A 259 99.67 43.08 -15.03
CA GLN A 259 100.15 44.42 -15.39
C GLN A 259 101.21 44.91 -14.41
N MET A 260 101.02 44.72 -13.11
CA MET A 260 101.99 45.11 -12.08
C MET A 260 103.28 44.29 -12.18
N LYS A 261 103.19 42.99 -12.48
CA LYS A 261 104.36 42.15 -12.76
C LYS A 261 105.13 42.66 -13.97
N THR A 262 104.46 42.93 -15.08
CA THR A 262 105.09 43.52 -16.28
C THR A 262 105.73 44.87 -15.97
N PHE A 263 105.07 45.72 -15.17
CA PHE A 263 105.64 46.99 -14.74
C PHE A 263 106.90 46.82 -13.91
N MET A 264 106.92 45.91 -12.92
CA MET A 264 108.13 45.64 -12.13
C MET A 264 109.28 45.10 -12.99
N GLU A 265 108.99 44.20 -13.94
CA GLU A 265 109.96 43.70 -14.91
C GLU A 265 110.55 44.84 -15.79
N CYS A 266 109.77 45.87 -16.11
CA CYS A 266 110.26 47.06 -16.82
C CYS A 266 111.08 48.01 -15.92
N VAL A 267 110.84 48.03 -14.61
CA VAL A 267 111.57 48.87 -13.65
C VAL A 267 112.93 48.26 -13.27
N GLU A 268 113.08 46.93 -13.33
CA GLU A 268 114.35 46.23 -13.05
C GLU A 268 115.44 46.43 -14.13
N VAL A 269 115.19 47.21 -15.19
CA VAL A 269 116.22 47.58 -16.19
C VAL A 269 116.60 49.07 -16.08
N LYS A 270 117.15 49.43 -14.93
CA LYS A 270 118.16 50.49 -14.82
C LYS A 270 119.23 50.08 -13.81
N SER A 271 120.03 49.07 -14.17
CA SER A 271 121.40 49.00 -13.66
C SER A 271 122.20 50.13 -14.33
N ILE A 272 122.77 50.99 -13.48
CA ILE A 272 123.74 52.04 -13.83
C ILE A 272 124.87 51.47 -14.70
#